data_AF-A0A9N8VZP3-F1
#
_entry.id   AF-A0A9N8VZP3-F1
#
_cell.length_a   1.000
_cell.length_b   1.000
_cell.length_c   1.000
_cell.angle_alpha   90.00
_cell.angle_beta   90.00
_cell.angle_gamma   90.00
#
_symmetry.space_group_name_H-M   'P 1'
#
loop_
_entity.id
_entity.type
_entity.pdbx_description
1 polymer ?
#
loop_
_entity_poly.entity_id
_entity_poly.type
_entity_poly.pdbx_seq_one_letter_code
_entity_poly.pdbx_strand_id
1 'polypeptide(L)' 'MGGWNIIMIGFGASIFIALCYISIPKGPNQTWAITYLAQLHPLITPKLPEGIHHEELKFGTH' A
#
# COMPACT_ATOMS: atom_id res chain seq x y z
N MET A 1 -14.05 -11.64 -31.57
CA MET A 1 -13.96 -10.67 -30.45
C MET A 1 -13.35 -9.40 -31.01
N GLY A 2 -14.18 -8.40 -31.34
CA GLY A 2 -13.72 -7.15 -32.00
C GLY A 2 -13.60 -5.99 -31.01
N GLY A 3 -13.19 -4.82 -31.51
CA GLY A 3 -12.96 -3.60 -30.72
C GLY A 3 -14.15 -3.16 -29.85
N TRP A 4 -15.38 -3.55 -30.19
CA TRP A 4 -16.58 -3.34 -29.38
C TRP A 4 -16.49 -3.97 -27.98
N ASN A 5 -15.88 -5.15 -27.84
CA ASN A 5 -15.70 -5.81 -26.54
C ASN A 5 -14.75 -5.01 -25.63
N ILE A 6 -13.72 -4.40 -26.21
CA ILE A 6 -12.74 -3.57 -25.47
C ILE A 6 -13.42 -2.31 -24.92
N ILE A 7 -14.32 -1.70 -25.69
CA ILE A 7 -15.09 -0.52 -25.25
C ILE A 7 -15.98 -0.88 -24.06
N MET A 8 -16.71 -2.00 -24.14
CA MET A 8 -17.58 -2.46 -23.05
C MET A 8 -16.81 -2.82 -21.78
N ILE A 9 -15.65 -3.47 -21.91
CA ILE A 9 -14.76 -3.77 -20.78
C ILE A 9 -14.22 -2.47 -20.16
N GLY A 10 -13.84 -1.47 -20.98
CA GLY A 10 -13.36 -0.19 -20.48
C GLY A 10 -14.42 0.58 -19.66
N PHE A 11 -15.67 0.62 -20.13
CA PHE A 11 -16.76 1.23 -19.36
C PHE A 11 -17.12 0.41 -18.12
N GLY A 12 -17.20 -0.92 -18.24
CA GLY A 12 -17.48 -1.79 -17.09
C GLY A 12 -16.41 -1.66 -15.99
N ALA A 13 -15.13 -1.68 -16.37
CA ALA A 13 -14.02 -1.54 -15.44
C ALA A 13 -13.98 -0.16 -14.78
N SER A 14 -14.23 0.92 -15.52
CA SER A 14 -14.21 2.27 -14.95
C SER A 14 -15.35 2.51 -13.96
N ILE A 15 -16.56 2.04 -14.27
CA ILE A 15 -17.71 2.10 -13.34
C ILE A 15 -17.41 1.27 -12.08
N PHE A 16 -16.86 0.07 -12.24
CA PHE A 16 -16.50 -0.79 -11.12
C PHE A 16 -15.46 -0.14 -10.19
N ILE A 17 -14.39 0.44 -10.76
CA ILE A 17 -13.36 1.16 -9.99
C ILE A 17 -13.97 2.35 -9.25
N ALA A 18 -14.87 3.11 -9.90
CA ALA A 18 -15.54 4.24 -9.27
C ALA A 18 -16.41 3.81 -8.08
N LEU A 19 -17.16 2.71 -8.22
CA LEU A 19 -17.97 2.16 -7.12
C LEU A 19 -17.10 1.67 -5.96
N CYS A 20 -15.98 1.01 -6.25
CA CYS A 20 -15.00 0.63 -5.24
C CYS A 20 -14.47 1.86 -4.50
N TYR A 21 -14.11 2.93 -5.22
CA TYR A 21 -13.57 4.16 -4.62
C TYR A 21 -14.56 4.85 -3.67
N ILE A 22 -15.87 4.78 -3.95
CA ILE A 22 -16.91 5.36 -3.09
C ILE A 22 -17.22 4.45 -1.88
N SER A 23 -17.19 3.13 -2.09
CA SER A 23 -17.51 2.15 -1.05
C SER A 23 -16.41 1.97 -0.01
N ILE A 24 -15.18 2.37 -0.33
CA ILE A 24 -14.07 2.33 0.64
C ILE A 24 -14.21 3.53 1.61
N PRO A 25 -14.29 3.29 2.93
CA PRO A 25 -14.44 4.36 3.91
C PRO A 25 -13.23 5.30 3.90
N LYS A 26 -13.47 6.59 3.59
CA LYS A 26 -12.46 7.65 3.58
C LYS A 26 -12.37 8.27 4.97
N GLY A 27 -11.57 7.65 5.83
CA GLY A 27 -11.19 8.21 7.12
C GLY A 27 -9.87 8.98 7.03
N PRO A 28 -9.60 9.93 7.95
CA PRO A 28 -8.29 10.60 8.04
C PRO A 28 -7.12 9.61 8.20
N ASN A 29 -7.41 8.40 8.68
CA ASN A 29 -6.41 7.37 8.97
C ASN A 29 -6.39 6.24 7.93
N GLN A 30 -7.06 6.37 6.78
CA GLN A 30 -7.16 5.29 5.79
C GLN A 30 -5.78 4.81 5.30
N THR A 31 -4.91 5.74 4.90
CA THR A 31 -3.54 5.42 4.48
C THR A 31 -2.68 4.96 5.65
N TRP A 32 -2.86 5.59 6.81
CA TRP A 32 -2.08 5.32 8.02
C TRP A 32 -2.33 3.91 8.57
N ALA A 33 -3.59 3.47 8.62
CA ALA A 33 -3.97 2.14 9.10
C ALA A 33 -3.37 1.03 8.23
N ILE A 34 -3.34 1.20 6.90
CA ILE A 34 -2.72 0.25 5.97
C ILE A 34 -1.23 0.13 6.25
N THR A 35 -0.54 1.26 6.39
CA THR A 35 0.90 1.26 6.70
C THR A 35 1.21 0.63 8.05
N TYR A 36 0.34 0.82 9.05
CA TYR A 36 0.51 0.23 10.37
C TYR A 36 0.28 -1.28 10.36
N LEU A 37 -0.79 -1.75 9.69
CA LEU A 37 -1.07 -3.18 9.55
C LEU A 37 0.04 -3.92 8.79
N ALA A 38 0.64 -3.29 7.78
CA ALA A 38 1.78 -3.86 7.05
C ALA A 38 3.00 -4.11 7.95
N GLN A 39 3.14 -3.38 9.05
CA GLN A 39 4.24 -3.52 10.02
C GLN A 39 3.92 -4.45 11.18
N LEU A 40 2.66 -4.89 11.36
CA LEU A 40 2.24 -5.68 12.52
C LEU A 40 2.84 -7.09 12.53
N HIS A 41 2.95 -7.73 11.36
CA HIS A 41 3.55 -9.05 11.18
C HIS A 41 4.47 -9.07 9.95
N PRO A 42 5.67 -8.48 10.04
CA PRO A 42 6.57 -8.36 8.91
C PRO A 42 7.22 -9.71 8.59
N LEU A 43 7.26 -10.04 7.30
CA LEU A 43 7.98 -11.21 6.79
C LEU A 43 9.46 -10.94 6.52
N ILE A 44 9.84 -9.66 6.45
CA ILE A 44 11.20 -9.21 6.11
C ILE A 44 11.70 -8.36 7.28
N THR A 45 12.87 -8.73 7.80
CA THR A 45 13.59 -7.95 8.81
C THR A 45 14.66 -7.10 8.14
N PRO A 46 14.88 -5.85 8.59
CA PRO A 46 15.95 -5.02 8.06
C PRO A 46 17.32 -5.66 8.32
N LYS A 47 18.18 -5.72 7.30
CA LYS A 47 19.58 -6.14 7.42
C LYS A 47 20.45 -4.90 7.52
N LEU A 48 21.25 -4.80 8.59
CA LEU A 48 22.24 -3.74 8.70
C LEU A 48 23.36 -3.96 7.67
N PRO A 49 23.95 -2.87 7.13
CA PRO A 49 25.21 -2.95 6.41
C PRO A 49 26.30 -3.57 7.30
N GLU A 50 27.15 -4.40 6.70
CA GLU A 50 28.28 -5.01 7.41
C GLU A 50 29.23 -3.90 7.88
N GLY A 51 29.36 -3.72 9.20
CA GLY A 51 30.21 -2.69 9.82
C GLY A 51 29.47 -1.63 10.64
N ILE A 52 28.13 -1.60 10.67
CA ILE A 52 27.38 -0.70 11.58
C ILE A 52 27.05 -1.43 12.88
N HIS A 53 27.66 -0.99 13.97
CA HIS A 53 27.40 -1.51 15.32
C HIS A 53 26.02 -1.02 15.82
N HIS A 54 25.26 -1.90 16.48
CA HIS A 54 23.91 -1.60 16.99
C HIS A 54 23.82 -0.38 17.94
N GLU A 55 24.97 0.10 18.46
CA GLU A 55 25.08 1.27 19.32
C GLU A 55 24.93 2.59 18.54
N GLU A 56 25.41 2.64 17.29
CA GLU A 56 25.29 3.81 16.41
C GLU A 56 23.82 4.07 16.02
N LEU A 57 22.99 3.03 15.94
CA LEU A 57 21.57 3.16 15.61
C LEU A 57 20.72 3.77 16.73
N LYS A 58 21.17 3.69 18.00
CA LYS A 58 20.44 4.25 19.14
C LYS A 58 20.61 5.77 19.29
N PHE A 59 21.62 6.34 18.64
CA PHE A 59 21.93 7.78 18.68
C PHE A 59 21.23 8.59 17.58
N GLY A 60 20.64 7.94 16.57
CA GLY A 60 19.93 8.60 15.46
C GLY A 60 18.47 8.97 15.72
N THR A 61 17.95 8.74 16.93
CA THR A 61 16.58 9.08 17.35
C THR A 61 16.56 10.27 18.30
N HIS A 62 17.05 11.42 17.84
CA HIS A 62 16.90 12.72 18.50
C HIS A 62 16.16 13.69 17.57
#